data_AF-A0A803LS56-F1
#
_entry.id   AF-A0A803LS56-F1
#
_cell.length_a   1.000
_cell.length_b   1.000
_cell.length_c   1.000
_cell.angle_alpha   90.00
_cell.angle_beta   90.00
_cell.angle_gamma   90.00
#
_symmetry.space_group_name_H-M   'P 1'
#
loop_
_entity.id
_entity.type
_entity.pdbx_description
1 polymer ?
#
loop_
_entity_poly.entity_id
_entity_poly.type
_entity_poly.pdbx_seq_one_letter_code
_entity_poly.pdbx_strand_id
1 'polypeptide(L)'
;MRLFFPFTPFSNPLFQTLLRHFSSNTNLPTLGKVPTKYRPQAIKEAQEVITDYLHTTSALPFSYAEFISKNSVHSLAELMSKVVFSAIYFRKNFQRFLRYNPLHEFGFFYESIGIHYCNINDFLKPNVHFFSDDSIVLNVACTLAGFGFPWNKLGRLYVEEISIFENNPKFLGSKFNGLLAMGFSIEQAVGICLGFPFLLKGEEVGLKGEFDELLDELKRVLIDYDLGDGLIGNVDLWYEVCRKLRFFYDLGVPKRAVGESIGKSSVVFTDYIEKVLAEKLSSFLKFFHGIGFGEHGFTVKLLKDVHGSGGDLHERFDLLLNEGIEFSKLCKMISYIPKILNQETDSLKRKFDFLRQEVGSSGDHFRPLSLEDLQMLTKLLYSMEFTIYSSCSLHEVSKFGSASAYSVAPSSRPRLVRSTS
;
A
#
# COMPACT_ATOMS: atom_id res chain seq x y z
N MET A 1 6.92 29.93 28.95
CA MET A 1 7.96 30.12 27.91
C MET A 1 7.47 29.39 26.65
N ARG A 2 6.84 30.12 25.72
CA ARG A 2 6.25 29.56 24.49
C ARG A 2 7.39 29.33 23.50
N LEU A 3 7.72 28.08 23.19
CA LEU A 3 8.64 27.76 22.11
C LEU A 3 7.88 27.97 20.78
N PHE A 4 8.02 29.18 20.23
CA PHE A 4 7.74 29.44 18.83
C PHE A 4 8.80 28.73 18.00
N PHE A 5 8.44 27.64 17.32
CA PHE A 5 9.21 27.17 16.18
C PHE A 5 8.79 28.02 14.96
N PRO A 6 9.73 28.75 14.32
CA PRO A 6 9.42 29.47 13.10
C PRO A 6 9.27 28.45 11.97
N PHE A 7 8.04 28.19 11.53
CA PHE A 7 7.79 27.38 10.34
C PHE A 7 7.86 28.28 9.10
N THR A 8 8.78 27.97 8.19
CA THR A 8 8.73 28.49 6.82
C THR A 8 7.67 27.74 6.04
N PRO A 9 6.79 28.41 5.28
CA PRO A 9 5.80 27.73 4.46
C PRO A 9 6.53 27.06 3.29
N PHE A 10 6.62 25.73 3.31
CA PHE A 10 6.97 24.96 2.12
C PHE A 10 5.89 25.22 1.07
N SER A 11 6.26 25.93 0.00
CA SER A 11 5.49 26.08 -1.22
C SER A 11 5.40 24.72 -1.92
N ASN A 12 4.46 23.87 -1.49
CA ASN A 12 4.25 22.55 -2.05
C ASN A 12 3.33 22.64 -3.29
N PRO A 13 3.75 22.19 -4.49
CA PRO A 13 2.95 22.27 -5.73
C PRO A 13 1.60 21.52 -5.66
N LEU A 14 1.39 20.65 -4.67
CA LEU A 14 0.09 20.01 -4.37
C LEU A 14 -1.02 21.02 -4.05
N PHE A 15 -0.69 22.21 -3.54
CA PHE A 15 -1.69 23.25 -3.24
C PHE A 15 -2.33 23.87 -4.49
N GLN A 16 -1.65 23.83 -5.65
CA GLN A 16 -2.28 24.24 -6.91
C GLN A 16 -3.20 23.15 -7.48
N THR A 17 -2.98 21.88 -7.14
CA THR A 17 -3.79 20.76 -7.59
C THR A 17 -5.18 20.75 -6.92
N LEU A 18 -5.29 21.22 -5.68
CA LEU A 18 -6.57 21.32 -4.96
C LEU A 18 -7.53 22.35 -5.57
N LEU A 19 -7.02 23.44 -6.17
CA LEU A 19 -7.85 24.35 -6.96
C LEU A 19 -8.39 23.68 -8.25
N ARG A 20 -7.71 22.65 -8.78
CA ARG A 20 -8.14 21.89 -9.97
C ARG A 20 -9.17 20.81 -9.64
N HIS A 21 -9.25 20.35 -8.40
CA HIS A 21 -10.25 19.36 -7.96
C HIS A 21 -11.69 19.91 -7.88
N PHE A 22 -11.89 21.23 -8.01
CA PHE A 22 -13.24 21.81 -8.18
C PHE A 22 -13.94 21.37 -9.47
N SER A 23 -13.19 20.90 -10.48
CA SER A 23 -13.75 20.60 -11.80
C SER A 23 -14.12 19.13 -12.03
N SER A 24 -13.71 18.18 -11.18
CA SER A 24 -13.81 16.74 -11.48
C SER A 24 -14.57 15.90 -10.45
N ASN A 25 -15.06 16.45 -9.34
CA ASN A 25 -15.82 15.68 -8.34
C ASN A 25 -17.33 15.79 -8.55
N THR A 26 -17.98 14.67 -8.90
CA THR A 26 -19.39 14.56 -9.28
C THR A 26 -20.38 14.61 -8.11
N ASN A 27 -19.91 14.75 -6.86
CA ASN A 27 -20.73 14.69 -5.64
C ASN A 27 -20.63 15.96 -4.76
N LEU A 28 -20.61 17.16 -5.34
CA LEU A 28 -20.71 18.39 -4.53
C LEU A 28 -22.12 18.53 -3.91
N PRO A 29 -22.25 18.95 -2.64
CA PRO A 29 -23.54 19.31 -2.07
C PRO A 29 -24.19 20.47 -2.83
N THR A 30 -25.52 20.53 -2.75
CA THR A 30 -26.36 21.49 -3.48
C THR A 30 -26.03 22.95 -3.15
N LEU A 31 -25.08 23.54 -3.89
CA LEU A 31 -24.94 25.00 -4.07
C LEU A 31 -26.09 25.56 -4.94
N GLY A 32 -27.30 24.98 -4.84
CA GLY A 32 -28.44 25.26 -5.71
C GLY A 32 -28.87 26.72 -5.69
N LYS A 33 -28.57 27.44 -4.60
CA LYS A 33 -28.85 28.87 -4.44
C LYS A 33 -27.83 29.79 -5.13
N VAL A 34 -26.67 29.27 -5.56
CA VAL A 34 -25.61 30.03 -6.24
C VAL A 34 -25.58 29.65 -7.72
N PRO A 35 -25.80 30.60 -8.65
CA PRO A 35 -25.74 30.33 -10.07
C PRO A 35 -24.37 29.79 -10.48
N THR A 36 -24.35 28.78 -11.36
CA THR A 36 -23.15 28.05 -11.81
C THR A 36 -22.00 28.97 -12.21
N LYS A 37 -22.30 30.04 -12.97
CA LYS A 37 -21.36 31.06 -13.42
C LYS A 37 -20.55 31.71 -12.29
N TYR A 38 -21.17 31.92 -11.12
CA TYR A 38 -20.56 32.63 -9.99
C TYR A 38 -20.01 31.70 -8.90
N ARG A 39 -20.17 30.38 -9.03
CA ARG A 39 -19.73 29.42 -8.00
C ARG A 39 -18.24 29.53 -7.67
N PRO A 40 -17.30 29.58 -8.63
CA PRO A 40 -15.87 29.67 -8.31
C PRO A 40 -15.55 30.94 -7.51
N GLN A 41 -16.13 32.07 -7.89
CA GLN A 41 -15.96 33.34 -7.18
C GLN A 41 -16.55 33.28 -5.77
N ALA A 42 -17.79 32.80 -5.63
CA ALA A 42 -18.46 32.69 -4.34
C ALA A 42 -17.72 31.74 -3.39
N ILE A 43 -17.21 30.61 -3.88
CA ILE A 43 -16.41 29.67 -3.09
C ILE A 43 -15.13 30.35 -2.61
N LYS A 44 -14.39 31.01 -3.50
CA LYS A 44 -13.17 31.73 -3.16
C LYS A 44 -13.43 32.80 -2.10
N GLU A 45 -14.44 33.65 -2.30
CA GLU A 45 -14.82 34.69 -1.35
C GLU A 45 -15.22 34.12 0.01
N ALA A 46 -16.01 33.02 0.04
CA ALA A 46 -16.38 32.37 1.29
C ALA A 46 -15.16 31.77 2.01
N GLN A 47 -14.24 31.12 1.28
CA GLN A 47 -13.02 30.58 1.83
C GLN A 47 -12.12 31.66 2.45
N GLU A 48 -11.96 32.80 1.76
CA GLU A 48 -11.22 33.95 2.29
C GLU A 48 -11.84 34.48 3.58
N VAL A 49 -13.18 34.63 3.61
CA VAL A 49 -13.88 35.12 4.81
C VAL A 49 -13.77 34.16 5.99
N ILE A 50 -13.83 32.84 5.75
CA ILE A 50 -13.63 31.84 6.81
C ILE A 50 -12.18 31.84 7.29
N THR A 51 -11.21 31.97 6.38
CA THR A 51 -9.80 32.09 6.74
C THR A 51 -9.57 33.32 7.63
N ASP A 52 -10.13 34.47 7.23
CA ASP A 52 -10.09 35.71 8.03
C ASP A 52 -10.71 35.50 9.41
N TYR A 53 -11.88 34.84 9.49
CA TYR A 53 -12.55 34.53 10.76
C TYR A 53 -11.66 33.66 11.65
N LEU A 54 -11.16 32.53 11.15
CA LEU A 54 -10.35 31.57 11.91
C LEU A 54 -9.03 32.19 12.39
N HIS A 55 -8.41 33.02 11.55
CA HIS A 55 -7.18 33.73 11.90
C HIS A 55 -7.41 34.80 12.97
N THR A 56 -8.45 35.63 12.80
CA THR A 56 -8.67 36.81 13.66
C THR A 56 -9.45 36.50 14.93
N THR A 57 -10.46 35.64 14.86
CA THR A 57 -11.38 35.32 15.96
C THR A 57 -10.86 34.14 16.77
N SER A 58 -10.43 33.07 16.10
CA SER A 58 -9.94 31.84 16.74
C SER A 58 -8.42 31.87 16.99
N ALA A 59 -7.74 32.98 16.64
CA ALA A 59 -6.30 33.20 16.81
C ALA A 59 -5.41 32.12 16.17
N LEU A 60 -5.87 31.47 15.10
CA LEU A 60 -5.09 30.45 14.40
C LEU A 60 -3.99 31.08 13.54
N PRO A 61 -2.82 30.41 13.38
CA PRO A 61 -1.87 30.79 12.35
C PRO A 61 -2.55 30.78 10.98
N PHE A 62 -2.28 31.82 10.18
CA PHE A 62 -2.95 32.04 8.89
C PHE A 62 -2.87 30.82 7.97
N SER A 63 -1.72 30.13 7.93
CA SER A 63 -1.54 28.91 7.13
C SER A 63 -2.53 27.80 7.49
N TYR A 64 -2.75 27.53 8.78
CA TYR A 64 -3.71 26.52 9.21
C TYR A 64 -5.15 26.96 9.00
N ALA A 65 -5.47 28.24 9.23
CA ALA A 65 -6.78 28.80 8.92
C ALA A 65 -7.12 28.63 7.43
N GLU A 66 -6.15 28.90 6.56
CA GLU A 66 -6.28 28.74 5.12
C GLU A 66 -6.45 27.26 4.73
N PHE A 67 -5.69 26.34 5.34
CA PHE A 67 -5.85 24.91 5.10
C PHE A 67 -7.21 24.37 5.53
N ILE A 68 -7.68 24.76 6.71
CA ILE A 68 -8.99 24.34 7.22
C ILE A 68 -10.08 24.80 6.24
N SER A 69 -10.08 26.09 5.89
CA SER A 69 -11.06 26.68 4.98
C SER A 69 -11.07 26.04 3.58
N LYS A 70 -9.89 25.74 3.02
CA LYS A 70 -9.78 25.19 1.66
C LYS A 70 -10.15 23.71 1.56
N ASN A 71 -9.98 22.93 2.63
CA ASN A 71 -10.16 21.47 2.61
C ASN A 71 -11.51 21.01 3.21
N SER A 72 -12.40 21.93 3.60
CA SER A 72 -13.72 21.63 4.20
C SER A 72 -14.88 21.94 3.24
N VAL A 73 -14.96 21.22 2.13
CA VAL A 73 -15.85 21.55 0.99
C VAL A 73 -17.34 21.39 1.32
N HIS A 74 -17.72 20.34 2.03
CA HIS A 74 -19.09 20.04 2.41
C HIS A 74 -19.59 21.00 3.50
N SER A 75 -18.79 21.25 4.54
CA SER A 75 -19.10 22.24 5.58
C SER A 75 -19.24 23.64 4.98
N LEU A 76 -18.36 24.00 4.04
CA LEU A 76 -18.46 25.25 3.29
C LEU A 76 -19.74 25.33 2.48
N ALA A 77 -20.07 24.28 1.71
CA ALA A 77 -21.28 24.26 0.87
C ALA A 77 -22.57 24.35 1.71
N GLU A 78 -22.63 23.63 2.83
CA GLU A 78 -23.75 23.69 3.78
C GLU A 78 -23.93 25.11 4.30
N LEU A 79 -22.83 25.75 4.73
CA LEU A 79 -22.83 27.11 5.25
C LEU A 79 -23.23 28.14 4.18
N MET A 80 -22.68 28.03 2.98
CA MET A 80 -23.03 28.89 1.84
C MET A 80 -24.51 28.78 1.47
N SER A 81 -25.13 27.61 1.65
CA SER A 81 -26.55 27.42 1.37
C SER A 81 -27.47 28.23 2.32
N LYS A 82 -26.96 28.69 3.46
CA LYS A 82 -27.69 29.49 4.45
C LYS A 82 -27.60 31.00 4.15
N VAL A 83 -26.72 31.42 3.24
CA VAL A 83 -26.49 32.83 2.89
C VAL A 83 -27.17 33.20 1.58
N VAL A 84 -27.82 34.37 1.54
CA VAL A 84 -28.44 34.90 0.32
C VAL A 84 -27.35 35.34 -0.68
N PHE A 85 -27.39 34.76 -1.88
CA PHE A 85 -26.41 35.05 -2.93
C PHE A 85 -26.61 36.44 -3.57
N SER A 86 -25.51 37.14 -3.81
CA SER A 86 -25.45 38.38 -4.59
C SER A 86 -24.07 38.50 -5.24
N ALA A 87 -23.99 38.58 -6.57
CA ALA A 87 -22.69 38.59 -7.27
C ALA A 87 -21.74 39.73 -6.85
N ILE A 88 -22.27 40.84 -6.33
CA ILE A 88 -21.50 42.03 -5.93
C ILE A 88 -21.26 42.06 -4.41
N TYR A 89 -22.24 41.60 -3.63
CA TYR A 89 -22.23 41.75 -2.17
C TYR A 89 -22.05 40.42 -1.42
N PHE A 90 -21.76 39.31 -2.10
CA PHE A 90 -21.66 38.00 -1.49
C PHE A 90 -20.67 37.96 -0.33
N ARG A 91 -19.40 38.36 -0.54
CA ARG A 91 -18.39 38.48 0.53
C ARG A 91 -18.92 39.22 1.76
N LYS A 92 -19.53 40.39 1.58
CA LYS A 92 -20.05 41.22 2.69
C LYS A 92 -21.24 40.57 3.40
N ASN A 93 -22.15 39.94 2.64
CA ASN A 93 -23.29 39.20 3.20
C ASN A 93 -22.82 38.00 4.01
N PHE A 94 -21.82 37.27 3.50
CA PHE A 94 -21.23 36.13 4.16
C PHE A 94 -20.50 36.53 5.46
N GLN A 95 -19.68 37.59 5.42
CA GLN A 95 -19.07 38.19 6.62
C GLN A 95 -20.12 38.60 7.66
N ARG A 96 -21.19 39.26 7.21
CA ARG A 96 -22.29 39.66 8.10
C ARG A 96 -22.97 38.44 8.71
N PHE A 97 -23.19 37.38 7.93
CA PHE A 97 -23.80 36.14 8.42
C PHE A 97 -22.98 35.53 9.55
N LEU A 98 -21.65 35.42 9.38
CA LEU A 98 -20.76 34.84 10.40
C LEU A 98 -20.71 35.63 11.71
N ARG A 99 -20.93 36.96 11.67
CA ARG A 99 -21.00 37.78 12.91
C ARG A 99 -22.17 37.39 13.82
N TYR A 100 -23.25 36.86 13.25
CA TYR A 100 -24.45 36.45 14.00
C TYR A 100 -24.60 34.94 14.11
N ASN A 101 -23.82 34.18 13.32
CA ASN A 101 -23.84 32.73 13.28
C ASN A 101 -22.38 32.25 13.33
N PRO A 102 -21.81 32.12 14.53
CA PRO A 102 -20.44 31.65 14.69
C PRO A 102 -20.21 30.30 14.01
N LEU A 103 -18.99 30.09 13.52
CA LEU A 103 -18.64 28.84 12.83
C LEU A 103 -18.62 27.66 13.81
N HIS A 104 -19.05 26.51 13.32
CA HIS A 104 -18.78 25.24 13.97
C HIS A 104 -17.35 24.79 13.63
N GLU A 105 -16.36 25.33 14.36
CA GLU A 105 -14.93 25.26 14.01
C GLU A 105 -14.42 23.83 13.90
N PHE A 106 -14.87 22.94 14.80
CA PHE A 106 -14.52 21.52 14.75
C PHE A 106 -15.10 20.79 13.54
N GLY A 107 -16.26 21.22 13.03
CA GLY A 107 -16.84 20.62 11.82
C GLY A 107 -15.94 20.87 10.61
N PHE A 108 -15.52 22.13 10.45
CA PHE A 108 -14.56 22.53 9.44
C PHE A 108 -13.21 21.83 9.61
N PHE A 109 -12.70 21.76 10.84
CA PHE A 109 -11.44 21.11 11.14
C PHE A 109 -11.45 19.61 10.79
N TYR A 110 -12.42 18.84 11.29
CA TYR A 110 -12.48 17.39 11.07
C TYR A 110 -12.61 17.05 9.59
N GLU A 111 -13.42 17.81 8.85
CA GLU A 111 -13.47 17.65 7.40
C GLU A 111 -12.12 17.95 6.75
N SER A 112 -11.47 19.04 7.16
CA SER A 112 -10.20 19.47 6.56
C SER A 112 -9.06 18.47 6.74
N ILE A 113 -9.04 17.74 7.87
CA ILE A 113 -8.04 16.71 8.12
C ILE A 113 -8.36 15.38 7.42
N GLY A 114 -9.48 15.29 6.70
CA GLY A 114 -9.86 14.13 5.89
C GLY A 114 -10.87 13.17 6.53
N ILE A 115 -11.56 13.56 7.61
CA ILE A 115 -12.70 12.79 8.11
C ILE A 115 -13.88 12.99 7.15
N HIS A 116 -14.52 11.90 6.76
CA HIS A 116 -15.65 11.95 5.84
C HIS A 116 -16.80 12.75 6.45
N TYR A 117 -17.37 13.69 5.70
CA TYR A 117 -18.38 14.64 6.19
C TYR A 117 -19.55 13.98 6.92
N CYS A 118 -20.07 12.86 6.40
CA CYS A 118 -21.18 12.13 7.02
C CYS A 118 -20.88 11.59 8.42
N ASN A 119 -19.61 11.41 8.76
CA ASN A 119 -19.18 10.79 10.02
C ASN A 119 -18.70 11.86 11.02
N ILE A 120 -18.63 13.14 10.64
CA ILE A 120 -18.12 14.20 11.51
C ILE A 120 -18.91 14.28 12.81
N ASN A 121 -20.23 14.14 12.73
CA ASN A 121 -21.12 14.23 13.89
C ASN A 121 -20.79 13.18 14.97
N ASP A 122 -20.20 12.05 14.61
CA ASP A 122 -19.81 10.99 15.55
C ASP A 122 -18.63 11.41 16.43
N PHE A 123 -17.85 12.41 16.00
CA PHE A 123 -16.65 12.91 16.68
C PHE A 123 -16.85 14.27 17.36
N LEU A 124 -18.02 14.89 17.19
CA LEU A 124 -18.32 16.18 17.82
C LEU A 124 -18.65 15.96 19.29
N LYS A 125 -17.86 16.58 20.17
CA LYS A 125 -18.17 16.62 21.60
C LYS A 125 -19.40 17.51 21.84
N PRO A 126 -20.37 17.08 22.66
CA PRO A 126 -21.51 17.93 23.01
C PRO A 126 -21.04 19.25 23.64
N ASN A 127 -21.60 20.37 23.17
CA ASN A 127 -21.30 21.73 23.65
C ASN A 127 -19.87 22.24 23.41
N VAL A 128 -19.09 21.60 22.54
CA VAL A 128 -17.75 22.05 22.14
C VAL A 128 -17.81 22.45 20.67
N HIS A 129 -17.75 23.76 20.40
CA HIS A 129 -17.97 24.29 19.05
C HIS A 129 -16.77 25.09 18.54
N PHE A 130 -15.92 25.60 19.44
CA PHE A 130 -14.79 26.48 19.13
C PHE A 130 -13.47 25.89 19.62
N PHE A 131 -12.36 26.18 18.94
CA PHE A 131 -11.03 25.74 19.36
C PHE A 131 -10.61 26.31 20.72
N SER A 132 -11.23 27.42 21.15
CA SER A 132 -11.06 27.95 22.50
C SER A 132 -11.58 27.01 23.59
N ASP A 133 -12.55 26.16 23.25
CA ASP A 133 -13.18 25.22 24.18
C ASP A 133 -12.27 24.00 24.41
N ASP A 134 -11.60 23.51 23.35
CA ASP A 134 -10.65 22.39 23.39
C ASP A 134 -9.55 22.53 22.34
N SER A 135 -8.41 23.10 22.72
CA SER A 135 -7.30 23.30 21.77
C SER A 135 -6.42 22.05 21.57
N ILE A 136 -6.63 20.95 22.32
CA ILE A 136 -5.68 19.83 22.37
C ILE A 136 -5.59 19.15 21.01
N VAL A 137 -6.73 18.75 20.44
CA VAL A 137 -6.79 18.03 19.16
C VAL A 137 -6.13 18.83 18.04
N LEU A 138 -6.40 20.14 18.00
CA LEU A 138 -5.80 21.04 17.01
C LEU A 138 -4.29 21.20 17.21
N ASN A 139 -3.83 21.36 18.46
CA ASN A 139 -2.41 21.46 18.76
C ASN A 139 -1.65 20.18 18.36
N VAL A 140 -2.24 19.00 18.59
CA VAL A 140 -1.66 17.72 18.13
C VAL A 140 -1.65 17.64 16.61
N ALA A 141 -2.73 18.02 15.93
CA ALA A 141 -2.77 18.05 14.47
C ALA A 141 -1.70 18.98 13.86
N CYS A 142 -1.55 20.19 14.41
CA CYS A 142 -0.50 21.12 14.01
C CYS A 142 0.90 20.54 14.27
N THR A 143 1.08 19.82 15.37
CA THR A 143 2.36 19.17 15.71
C THR A 143 2.70 18.04 14.74
N LEU A 144 1.74 17.17 14.42
CA LEU A 144 1.89 16.12 13.41
C LEU A 144 2.18 16.73 12.03
N ALA A 145 1.46 17.76 11.63
CA ALA A 145 1.75 18.49 10.39
C ALA A 145 3.17 19.07 10.39
N GLY A 146 3.64 19.57 11.55
CA GLY A 146 5.00 20.03 11.76
C GLY A 146 6.07 18.93 11.65
N PHE A 147 5.71 17.66 11.85
CA PHE A 147 6.59 16.52 11.59
C PHE A 147 6.60 16.08 10.12
N GLY A 148 5.75 16.67 9.27
CA GLY A 148 5.65 16.32 7.85
C GLY A 148 4.46 15.43 7.50
N PHE A 149 3.52 15.20 8.42
CA PHE A 149 2.30 14.46 8.11
C PHE A 149 1.40 15.26 7.16
N PRO A 150 0.88 14.64 6.07
CA PRO A 150 -0.09 15.27 5.20
C PRO A 150 -1.37 15.62 5.98
N TRP A 151 -1.79 16.89 5.90
CA TRP A 151 -2.93 17.42 6.67
C TRP A 151 -4.21 16.58 6.48
N ASN A 152 -4.52 16.23 5.23
CA ASN A 152 -5.69 15.44 4.83
C ASN A 152 -5.63 13.95 5.23
N LYS A 153 -4.52 13.48 5.81
CA LYS A 153 -4.39 12.12 6.36
C LYS A 153 -4.48 12.07 7.87
N LEU A 154 -4.46 13.22 8.56
CA LEU A 154 -4.56 13.26 10.02
C LEU A 154 -5.91 12.72 10.52
N GLY A 155 -6.99 12.90 9.74
CA GLY A 155 -8.30 12.36 10.05
C GLY A 155 -8.31 10.83 10.13
N ARG A 156 -7.47 10.14 9.34
CA ARG A 156 -7.31 8.69 9.44
C ARG A 156 -6.67 8.30 10.77
N LEU A 157 -5.60 8.98 11.17
CA LEU A 157 -4.98 8.75 12.48
C LEU A 157 -5.99 8.96 13.61
N TYR A 158 -6.78 10.03 13.51
CA TYR A 158 -7.80 10.37 14.50
C TYR A 158 -8.85 9.25 14.61
N VAL A 159 -9.38 8.78 13.48
CA VAL A 159 -10.40 7.73 13.44
C VAL A 159 -9.86 6.37 13.91
N GLU A 160 -8.63 6.01 13.52
CA GLU A 160 -8.03 4.73 13.90
C GLU A 160 -7.58 4.70 15.37
N GLU A 161 -7.01 5.79 15.88
CA GLU A 161 -6.47 5.88 17.24
C GLU A 161 -6.67 7.28 17.84
N ILE A 162 -7.88 7.55 18.34
CA ILE A 162 -8.27 8.84 18.97
C ILE A 162 -7.30 9.25 20.08
N SER A 163 -6.77 8.28 20.84
CA SER A 163 -5.83 8.52 21.95
C SER A 163 -4.57 9.27 21.55
N ILE A 164 -4.15 9.21 20.27
CA ILE A 164 -3.02 10.00 19.76
C ILE A 164 -3.28 11.51 19.93
N PHE A 165 -4.53 11.93 19.75
CA PHE A 165 -4.94 13.34 19.81
C PHE A 165 -5.27 13.83 21.22
N GLU A 166 -5.17 12.94 22.20
CA GLU A 166 -5.27 13.26 23.63
C GLU A 166 -3.87 13.40 24.27
N ASN A 167 -2.83 12.99 23.56
CA ASN A 167 -1.46 12.99 24.03
C ASN A 167 -0.82 14.39 24.07
N ASN A 168 0.19 14.53 24.91
CA ASN A 168 1.02 15.74 24.95
C ASN A 168 1.85 15.88 23.65
N PRO A 169 1.84 17.03 22.98
CA PRO A 169 2.65 17.26 21.77
C PRO A 169 4.15 16.99 21.93
N LYS A 170 4.72 17.26 23.11
CA LYS A 170 6.14 16.98 23.39
C LYS A 170 6.44 15.48 23.39
N PHE A 171 5.53 14.71 23.99
CA PHE A 171 5.62 13.27 24.04
C PHE A 171 5.56 12.67 22.62
N LEU A 172 4.61 13.14 21.81
CA LEU A 172 4.51 12.73 20.41
C LEU A 172 5.80 12.99 19.63
N GLY A 173 6.44 14.14 19.86
CA GLY A 173 7.74 14.47 19.29
C GLY A 173 8.85 13.50 19.73
N SER A 174 8.84 13.05 20.98
CA SER A 174 9.83 12.06 21.45
C SER A 174 9.70 10.70 20.75
N LYS A 175 8.47 10.21 20.54
CA LYS A 175 8.21 8.98 19.78
C LYS A 175 8.64 9.12 18.32
N PHE A 176 8.27 10.21 17.67
CA PHE A 176 8.63 10.46 16.29
C PHE A 176 10.16 10.57 16.11
N ASN A 177 10.84 11.29 17.01
CA ASN A 177 12.30 11.38 17.01
C ASN A 177 12.97 10.02 17.28
N GLY A 178 12.32 9.14 18.05
CA GLY A 178 12.76 7.76 18.22
C GLY A 178 12.82 6.99 16.90
N LEU A 179 11.85 7.18 15.99
CA LEU A 179 11.89 6.60 14.64
C LEU A 179 13.08 7.13 13.84
N LEU A 180 13.30 8.45 13.87
CA LEU A 180 14.42 9.06 13.16
C LEU A 180 15.77 8.56 13.69
N ALA A 181 15.89 8.36 15.00
CA ALA A 181 17.11 7.82 15.63
C ALA A 181 17.41 6.36 15.22
N MET A 182 16.42 5.61 14.74
CA MET A 182 16.63 4.26 14.19
C MET A 182 17.17 4.26 12.75
N GLY A 183 17.20 5.42 12.09
CA GLY A 183 17.73 5.61 10.74
C GLY A 183 16.67 5.83 9.65
N PHE A 184 15.39 5.94 10.01
CA PHE A 184 14.33 6.27 9.04
C PHE A 184 14.40 7.74 8.64
N SER A 185 14.14 8.04 7.36
CA SER A 185 13.89 9.41 6.89
C SER A 185 12.58 9.95 7.48
N ILE A 186 12.38 11.27 7.37
CA ILE A 186 11.12 11.90 7.81
C ILE A 186 9.94 11.28 7.05
N GLU A 187 10.06 11.12 5.73
CA GLU A 187 8.98 10.58 4.89
C GLU A 187 8.67 9.12 5.22
N GLN A 188 9.70 8.31 5.48
CA GLN A 188 9.54 6.93 5.95
C GLN A 188 8.86 6.89 7.31
N ALA A 189 9.33 7.68 8.27
CA ALA A 189 8.76 7.72 9.62
C ALA A 189 7.29 8.16 9.60
N VAL A 190 6.93 9.15 8.78
CA VAL A 190 5.54 9.57 8.57
C VAL A 190 4.71 8.44 7.94
N GLY A 191 5.21 7.81 6.86
CA GLY A 191 4.53 6.69 6.21
C GLY A 191 4.29 5.50 7.14
N ILE A 192 5.29 5.15 7.95
CA ILE A 192 5.22 4.12 9.00
C ILE A 192 4.14 4.48 10.01
N CYS A 193 4.15 5.70 10.57
CA CYS A 193 3.15 6.12 11.55
C CYS A 193 1.73 6.13 10.98
N LEU A 194 1.56 6.51 9.70
CA LEU A 194 0.25 6.45 9.03
C LEU A 194 -0.22 5.01 8.81
N GLY A 195 0.69 4.09 8.50
CA GLY A 195 0.38 2.66 8.35
C GLY A 195 0.11 1.96 9.69
N PHE A 196 0.86 2.34 10.73
CA PHE A 196 0.84 1.77 12.08
C PHE A 196 0.60 2.88 13.14
N PRO A 197 -0.62 3.44 13.23
CA PRO A 197 -0.92 4.57 14.12
C PRO A 197 -0.62 4.29 15.60
N PHE A 198 -0.77 3.04 16.03
CA PHE A 198 -0.48 2.61 17.39
C PHE A 198 0.97 2.88 17.84
N LEU A 199 1.93 3.06 16.92
CA LEU A 199 3.30 3.48 17.28
C LEU A 199 3.32 4.85 17.96
N LEU A 200 2.32 5.70 17.70
CA LEU A 200 2.17 7.03 18.31
C LEU A 200 1.36 7.02 19.61
N LYS A 201 0.76 5.89 19.98
CA LYS A 201 -0.03 5.70 21.21
C LYS A 201 0.84 5.35 22.42
N GLY A 202 0.37 5.63 23.63
CA GLY A 202 0.96 5.16 24.88
C GLY A 202 1.46 6.29 25.77
N GLU A 203 2.22 5.93 26.82
CA GLU A 203 2.83 6.87 27.78
C GLU A 203 4.30 7.16 27.44
N GLU A 204 4.94 8.11 28.16
CA GLU A 204 6.29 8.65 27.91
C GLU A 204 7.44 7.63 27.78
N VAL A 205 7.20 6.35 28.06
CA VAL A 205 8.16 5.28 27.77
C VAL A 205 8.38 5.24 26.26
N GLY A 206 9.63 5.46 25.83
CA GLY A 206 10.00 5.52 24.42
C GLY A 206 9.62 4.25 23.64
N LEU A 207 9.85 4.24 22.32
CA LEU A 207 9.49 3.11 21.43
C LEU A 207 10.18 1.77 21.76
N LYS A 208 11.07 1.74 22.75
CA LYS A 208 11.87 0.58 23.15
C LYS A 208 11.01 -0.43 23.91
N GLY A 209 11.06 -1.69 23.50
CA GLY A 209 10.39 -2.82 24.14
C GLY A 209 9.21 -3.34 23.32
N GLU A 210 8.05 -2.68 23.37
CA GLU A 210 6.79 -3.19 22.81
C GLU A 210 6.83 -3.35 21.29
N PHE A 211 7.51 -2.44 20.60
CA PHE A 211 7.51 -2.38 19.13
C PHE A 211 8.83 -2.80 18.49
N ASP A 212 9.82 -3.22 19.27
CA ASP A 212 11.18 -3.50 18.78
C ASP A 212 11.15 -4.53 17.64
N GLU A 213 10.40 -5.64 17.80
CA GLU A 213 10.29 -6.67 16.74
C GLU A 213 9.70 -6.11 15.43
N LEU A 214 8.68 -5.24 15.53
CA LEU A 214 8.07 -4.61 14.37
C LEU A 214 9.04 -3.62 13.71
N LEU A 215 9.69 -2.78 14.51
CA LEU A 215 10.58 -1.73 14.03
C LEU A 215 11.86 -2.30 13.42
N ASP A 216 12.42 -3.36 13.99
CA ASP A 216 13.56 -4.09 13.43
C ASP A 216 13.20 -4.71 12.07
N GLU A 217 12.01 -5.29 11.95
CA GLU A 217 11.56 -5.85 10.68
C GLU A 217 11.28 -4.76 9.65
N LEU A 218 10.64 -3.65 10.03
CA LEU A 218 10.42 -2.51 9.14
C LEU A 218 11.75 -1.91 8.68
N LYS A 219 12.74 -1.83 9.57
CA LYS A 219 14.10 -1.38 9.20
C LYS A 219 14.72 -2.31 8.17
N ARG A 220 14.64 -3.63 8.39
CA ARG A 220 15.13 -4.62 7.41
C ARG A 220 14.44 -4.46 6.06
N VAL A 221 13.13 -4.28 6.06
CA VAL A 221 12.32 -4.21 4.84
C VAL A 221 12.51 -2.90 4.08
N LEU A 222 12.50 -1.77 4.78
CA LEU A 222 12.44 -0.45 4.16
C LEU A 222 13.83 0.16 3.93
N ILE A 223 14.83 -0.25 4.71
CA ILE A 223 16.20 0.26 4.63
C ILE A 223 17.12 -0.83 4.06
N ASP A 224 17.21 -2.00 4.70
CA ASP A 224 18.24 -2.99 4.33
C ASP A 224 17.98 -3.67 2.98
N TYR A 225 16.72 -3.85 2.59
CA TYR A 225 16.34 -4.36 1.27
C TYR A 225 16.23 -3.28 0.19
N ASP A 226 16.57 -2.02 0.52
CA ASP A 226 16.54 -0.88 -0.39
C ASP A 226 15.25 -0.78 -1.22
N LEU A 227 14.11 -1.03 -0.54
CA LEU A 227 12.79 -0.87 -1.14
C LEU A 227 12.52 0.59 -1.56
N GLY A 228 13.40 1.51 -1.11
CA GLY A 228 13.24 2.96 -1.18
C GLY A 228 13.79 3.66 -2.41
N ASP A 229 14.61 3.03 -3.27
CA ASP A 229 15.28 3.72 -4.39
C ASP A 229 14.27 4.37 -5.38
N GLY A 230 13.03 3.85 -5.43
CA GLY A 230 11.91 4.44 -6.19
C GLY A 230 10.86 5.23 -5.37
N LEU A 231 10.98 5.26 -4.03
CA LEU A 231 9.96 5.83 -3.11
C LEU A 231 10.45 7.10 -2.39
N ILE A 232 11.65 7.57 -2.69
CA ILE A 232 12.31 8.70 -2.01
C ILE A 232 11.42 9.95 -2.03
N GLY A 233 11.26 10.57 -0.86
CA GLY A 233 10.55 11.85 -0.72
C GLY A 233 9.02 11.76 -0.79
N ASN A 234 8.42 10.57 -0.96
CA ASN A 234 6.98 10.44 -1.14
C ASN A 234 6.30 9.70 0.02
N VAL A 235 5.70 10.48 0.94
CA VAL A 235 4.93 9.96 2.08
C VAL A 235 3.76 9.06 1.65
N ASP A 236 3.11 9.34 0.52
CA ASP A 236 1.96 8.56 0.07
C ASP A 236 2.37 7.13 -0.28
N LEU A 237 3.50 6.97 -0.96
CA LEU A 237 4.03 5.67 -1.33
C LEU A 237 4.52 4.89 -0.10
N TRP A 238 5.23 5.55 0.84
CA TRP A 238 5.64 4.91 2.09
C TRP A 238 4.44 4.46 2.91
N TYR A 239 3.40 5.29 2.99
CA TYR A 239 2.14 4.93 3.62
C TYR A 239 1.48 3.72 2.95
N GLU A 240 1.41 3.67 1.62
CA GLU A 240 0.83 2.54 0.88
C GLU A 240 1.59 1.23 1.16
N VAL A 241 2.92 1.27 1.17
CA VAL A 241 3.74 0.11 1.52
C VAL A 241 3.47 -0.33 2.96
N CYS A 242 3.45 0.60 3.91
CA CYS A 242 3.19 0.29 5.33
C CYS A 242 1.78 -0.27 5.55
N ARG A 243 0.79 0.23 4.81
CA ARG A 243 -0.58 -0.30 4.81
C ARG A 243 -0.64 -1.74 4.31
N LYS A 244 0.02 -2.05 3.20
CA LYS A 244 0.12 -3.41 2.68
C LYS A 244 0.80 -4.32 3.70
N LEU A 245 1.93 -3.91 4.28
CA LEU A 245 2.62 -4.63 5.34
C LEU A 245 1.70 -4.96 6.53
N ARG A 246 1.00 -3.95 7.05
CA ARG A 246 0.04 -4.13 8.15
C ARG A 246 -1.03 -5.15 7.79
N PHE A 247 -1.56 -5.11 6.58
CA PHE A 247 -2.55 -6.09 6.13
C PHE A 247 -2.04 -7.54 6.20
N PHE A 248 -0.78 -7.81 5.84
CA PHE A 248 -0.20 -9.15 6.02
C PHE A 248 -0.09 -9.53 7.50
N TYR A 249 0.29 -8.58 8.36
CA TYR A 249 0.44 -8.84 9.80
C TYR A 249 -0.92 -9.09 10.48
N ASP A 250 -1.96 -8.34 10.10
CA ASP A 250 -3.32 -8.50 10.61
C ASP A 250 -3.92 -9.87 10.21
N LEU A 251 -3.45 -10.46 9.11
CA LEU A 251 -3.79 -11.82 8.69
C LEU A 251 -2.97 -12.91 9.41
N GLY A 252 -2.14 -12.53 10.39
CA GLY A 252 -1.33 -13.47 11.15
C GLY A 252 -0.12 -14.01 10.39
N VAL A 253 0.27 -13.39 9.26
CA VAL A 253 1.51 -13.76 8.58
C VAL A 253 2.68 -13.31 9.45
N PRO A 254 3.65 -14.21 9.76
CA PRO A 254 4.83 -13.83 10.53
C PRO A 254 5.60 -12.68 9.87
N LYS A 255 5.94 -11.64 10.63
CA LYS A 255 6.58 -10.41 10.12
C LYS A 255 7.84 -10.72 9.29
N ARG A 256 8.67 -11.63 9.80
CA ARG A 256 9.88 -12.13 9.12
C ARG A 256 9.59 -12.77 7.75
N ALA A 257 8.49 -13.50 7.61
CA ALA A 257 8.12 -14.15 6.34
C ALA A 257 7.66 -13.12 5.30
N VAL A 258 6.97 -12.06 5.72
CA VAL A 258 6.60 -10.93 4.86
C VAL A 258 7.86 -10.23 4.37
N GLY A 259 8.78 -9.88 5.26
CA GLY A 259 10.01 -9.21 4.86
C GLY A 259 10.92 -10.04 3.96
N GLU A 260 11.05 -11.35 4.20
CA GLU A 260 11.75 -12.26 3.29
C GLU A 260 11.12 -12.29 1.89
N SER A 261 9.80 -12.16 1.82
CA SER A 261 9.06 -12.17 0.56
C SER A 261 9.27 -10.86 -0.21
N ILE A 262 9.32 -9.73 0.51
CA ILE A 262 9.63 -8.41 -0.06
C ILE A 262 11.06 -8.35 -0.58
N GLY A 263 12.05 -8.77 0.22
CA GLY A 263 13.46 -8.77 -0.20
C GLY A 263 13.71 -9.64 -1.44
N LYS A 264 12.86 -10.64 -1.69
CA LYS A 264 12.92 -11.48 -2.91
C LYS A 264 12.14 -10.90 -4.09
N SER A 265 11.12 -10.08 -3.85
CA SER A 265 10.29 -9.47 -4.89
C SER A 265 9.54 -8.25 -4.34
N SER A 266 10.18 -7.08 -4.45
CA SER A 266 9.59 -5.79 -4.08
C SER A 266 8.34 -5.46 -4.90
N VAL A 267 8.34 -5.89 -6.17
CA VAL A 267 7.28 -5.69 -7.18
C VAL A 267 5.89 -6.11 -6.70
N VAL A 268 5.78 -7.19 -5.92
CA VAL A 268 4.47 -7.66 -5.41
C VAL A 268 3.82 -6.63 -4.47
N PHE A 269 4.65 -5.82 -3.80
CA PHE A 269 4.21 -4.86 -2.80
C PHE A 269 4.14 -3.44 -3.35
N THR A 270 4.90 -3.10 -4.40
CA THR A 270 4.82 -1.80 -5.06
C THR A 270 3.72 -1.75 -6.12
N ASP A 271 3.59 -2.78 -6.96
CA ASP A 271 2.84 -2.68 -8.22
C ASP A 271 1.37 -3.11 -8.10
N TYR A 272 1.03 -3.95 -7.13
CA TYR A 272 -0.35 -4.39 -6.92
C TYR A 272 -1.16 -3.35 -6.13
N ILE A 273 -2.35 -3.03 -6.63
CA ILE A 273 -3.37 -2.27 -5.88
C ILE A 273 -3.74 -3.05 -4.61
N GLU A 274 -3.83 -2.38 -3.46
CA GLU A 274 -4.08 -2.99 -2.13
C GLU A 274 -5.26 -3.97 -2.16
N LYS A 275 -6.39 -3.58 -2.77
CA LYS A 275 -7.58 -4.43 -2.89
C LYS A 275 -7.32 -5.73 -3.66
N VAL A 276 -6.59 -5.65 -4.78
CA VAL A 276 -6.27 -6.82 -5.62
C VAL A 276 -5.31 -7.75 -4.87
N LEU A 277 -4.32 -7.18 -4.19
CA LEU A 277 -3.38 -7.95 -3.35
C LEU A 277 -4.12 -8.65 -2.21
N ALA A 278 -5.07 -7.97 -1.57
CA ALA A 278 -5.88 -8.50 -0.48
C ALA A 278 -6.78 -9.65 -0.93
N GLU A 279 -7.49 -9.49 -2.04
CA GLU A 279 -8.34 -10.53 -2.64
C GLU A 279 -7.51 -11.75 -3.05
N LYS A 280 -6.35 -11.53 -3.69
CA LYS A 280 -5.43 -12.61 -4.07
C LYS A 280 -4.91 -13.35 -2.84
N LEU A 281 -4.40 -12.63 -1.84
CA LEU A 281 -3.86 -13.23 -0.63
C LEU A 281 -4.91 -14.02 0.14
N SER A 282 -6.10 -13.45 0.36
CA SER A 282 -7.20 -14.12 1.06
C SER A 282 -7.61 -15.42 0.35
N SER A 283 -7.68 -15.40 -0.99
CA SER A 283 -7.98 -16.59 -1.80
C SER A 283 -6.89 -17.65 -1.65
N PHE A 284 -5.62 -17.24 -1.67
CA PHE A 284 -4.49 -18.15 -1.54
C PHE A 284 -4.42 -18.76 -0.14
N LEU A 285 -4.59 -17.95 0.91
CA LEU A 285 -4.61 -18.45 2.29
C LEU A 285 -5.69 -19.52 2.48
N LYS A 286 -6.89 -19.32 1.94
CA LYS A 286 -7.98 -20.32 1.99
C LYS A 286 -7.62 -21.60 1.23
N PHE A 287 -7.08 -21.48 0.03
CA PHE A 287 -6.69 -22.62 -0.79
C PHE A 287 -5.58 -23.44 -0.11
N PHE A 288 -4.49 -22.79 0.27
CA PHE A 288 -3.33 -23.46 0.87
C PHE A 288 -3.68 -24.05 2.24
N HIS A 289 -4.51 -23.38 3.03
CA HIS A 289 -5.05 -23.96 4.26
C HIS A 289 -5.90 -25.21 3.98
N GLY A 290 -6.76 -25.18 2.95
CA GLY A 290 -7.60 -26.31 2.56
C GLY A 290 -6.82 -27.56 2.12
N ILE A 291 -5.67 -27.40 1.48
CA ILE A 291 -4.80 -28.53 1.08
C ILE A 291 -3.79 -28.95 2.18
N GLY A 292 -3.89 -28.35 3.38
CA GLY A 292 -3.11 -28.73 4.56
C GLY A 292 -1.86 -27.89 4.86
N PHE A 293 -1.61 -26.80 4.13
CA PHE A 293 -0.58 -25.82 4.49
C PHE A 293 -1.15 -24.84 5.52
N GLY A 294 -0.96 -25.16 6.80
CA GLY A 294 -1.44 -24.33 7.92
C GLY A 294 -0.65 -23.03 8.13
N GLU A 295 0.53 -22.89 7.54
CA GLU A 295 1.41 -21.74 7.80
C GLU A 295 1.21 -20.61 6.78
N HIS A 296 0.67 -19.48 7.24
CA HIS A 296 0.53 -18.26 6.44
C HIS A 296 1.87 -17.77 5.86
N GLY A 297 2.98 -17.99 6.56
CA GLY A 297 4.32 -17.64 6.09
C GLY A 297 4.76 -18.37 4.82
N PHE A 298 4.39 -19.65 4.66
CA PHE A 298 4.66 -20.41 3.44
C PHE A 298 3.84 -19.88 2.27
N THR A 299 2.56 -19.60 2.51
CA THR A 299 1.64 -19.08 1.48
C THR A 299 2.11 -17.75 0.89
N VAL A 300 2.62 -16.84 1.71
CA VAL A 300 3.14 -15.55 1.22
C VAL A 300 4.36 -15.72 0.33
N LYS A 301 5.24 -16.70 0.61
CA LYS A 301 6.38 -17.02 -0.27
C LYS A 301 5.92 -17.49 -1.65
N LEU A 302 4.75 -18.12 -1.75
CA LEU A 302 4.19 -18.61 -3.00
C LEU A 302 3.49 -17.54 -3.85
N LEU A 303 3.16 -16.36 -3.29
CA LEU A 303 2.42 -15.31 -4.02
C LEU A 303 3.10 -14.86 -5.31
N LYS A 304 4.44 -14.90 -5.34
CA LYS A 304 5.24 -14.52 -6.50
C LYS A 304 5.27 -15.62 -7.57
N ASP A 305 5.19 -16.89 -7.14
CA ASP A 305 5.41 -18.04 -8.00
C ASP A 305 4.10 -18.64 -8.50
N VAL A 306 2.95 -18.27 -7.91
CA VAL A 306 1.62 -18.78 -8.27
C VAL A 306 0.72 -17.66 -8.77
N HIS A 307 0.06 -17.91 -9.90
CA HIS A 307 -0.85 -17.00 -10.60
C HIS A 307 -2.23 -17.62 -10.76
N GLY A 308 -3.26 -16.78 -10.77
CA GLY A 308 -4.66 -17.19 -10.87
C GLY A 308 -5.47 -16.83 -9.63
N SER A 309 -6.78 -17.02 -9.71
CA SER A 309 -7.71 -16.92 -8.59
C SER A 309 -7.71 -18.21 -7.76
N GLY A 310 -8.29 -18.19 -6.56
CA GLY A 310 -8.41 -19.39 -5.73
C GLY A 310 -9.21 -20.52 -6.39
N GLY A 311 -10.17 -20.18 -7.27
CA GLY A 311 -10.94 -21.16 -8.05
C GLY A 311 -10.09 -21.84 -9.12
N ASP A 312 -9.30 -21.06 -9.87
CA ASP A 312 -8.40 -21.58 -10.91
C ASP A 312 -7.36 -22.54 -10.31
N LEU A 313 -6.89 -22.24 -9.10
CA LEU A 313 -5.95 -23.11 -8.39
C LEU A 313 -6.60 -24.41 -7.93
N HIS A 314 -7.85 -24.37 -7.47
CA HIS A 314 -8.59 -25.58 -7.11
C HIS A 314 -8.79 -26.50 -8.31
N GLU A 315 -9.23 -25.93 -9.45
CA GLU A 315 -9.44 -26.71 -10.68
C GLU A 315 -8.15 -27.42 -11.13
N ARG A 316 -7.02 -26.70 -11.15
CA ARG A 316 -5.72 -27.27 -11.53
C ARG A 316 -5.24 -28.32 -10.53
N PHE A 317 -5.49 -28.12 -9.23
CA PHE A 317 -5.15 -29.09 -8.19
C PHE A 317 -5.98 -30.37 -8.33
N ASP A 318 -7.29 -30.25 -8.53
CA ASP A 318 -8.21 -31.38 -8.72
C ASP A 318 -7.88 -32.17 -9.98
N LEU A 319 -7.49 -31.49 -11.07
CA LEU A 319 -6.99 -32.16 -12.27
C LEU A 319 -5.75 -33.02 -11.97
N LEU A 320 -4.77 -32.50 -11.23
CA LEU A 320 -3.56 -33.26 -10.87
C LEU A 320 -3.87 -34.48 -10.00
N LEU A 321 -4.86 -34.39 -9.10
CA LEU A 321 -5.36 -35.53 -8.34
C LEU A 321 -6.05 -36.57 -9.24
N ASN A 322 -6.90 -36.11 -10.15
CA ASN A 322 -7.62 -36.97 -11.11
C ASN A 322 -6.68 -37.71 -12.07
N GLU A 323 -5.52 -37.12 -12.39
CA GLU A 323 -4.49 -37.79 -13.21
C GLU A 323 -3.71 -38.89 -12.46
N GLY A 324 -3.98 -39.10 -11.17
CA GLY A 324 -3.45 -40.21 -10.37
C GLY A 324 -2.27 -39.85 -9.46
N ILE A 325 -2.01 -38.55 -9.23
CA ILE A 325 -1.03 -38.13 -8.23
C ILE A 325 -1.64 -38.22 -6.84
N GLU A 326 -0.99 -38.98 -5.96
CA GLU A 326 -1.40 -39.08 -4.56
C GLU A 326 -1.33 -37.69 -3.88
N PHE A 327 -2.37 -37.34 -3.11
CA PHE A 327 -2.49 -36.05 -2.43
C PHE A 327 -1.22 -35.66 -1.65
N SER A 328 -0.65 -36.60 -0.89
CA SER A 328 0.56 -36.38 -0.09
C SER A 328 1.78 -35.98 -0.94
N LYS A 329 1.90 -36.58 -2.13
CA LYS A 329 2.98 -36.31 -3.09
C LYS A 329 2.74 -34.98 -3.81
N LEU A 330 1.49 -34.68 -4.18
CA LEU A 330 1.13 -33.43 -4.84
C LEU A 330 1.41 -32.23 -3.91
N CYS A 331 1.04 -32.29 -2.64
CA CYS A 331 1.37 -31.26 -1.67
C CYS A 331 2.88 -31.06 -1.56
N LYS A 332 3.67 -32.15 -1.48
CA LYS A 332 5.14 -32.05 -1.51
C LYS A 332 5.64 -31.38 -2.79
N MET A 333 5.12 -31.76 -3.96
CA MET A 333 5.50 -31.14 -5.23
C MET A 333 5.24 -29.65 -5.25
N ILE A 334 4.04 -29.20 -4.84
CA ILE A 334 3.69 -27.77 -4.76
C ILE A 334 4.63 -27.04 -3.80
N SER A 335 5.07 -27.71 -2.72
CA SER A 335 6.02 -27.13 -1.77
C SER A 335 7.41 -26.84 -2.35
N TYR A 336 7.85 -27.62 -3.36
CA TYR A 336 9.13 -27.43 -4.02
C TYR A 336 9.02 -26.66 -5.35
N ILE A 337 7.94 -26.88 -6.11
CA ILE A 337 7.73 -26.38 -7.47
C ILE A 337 6.29 -25.86 -7.59
N PRO A 338 5.99 -24.69 -7.00
CA PRO A 338 4.65 -24.11 -7.02
C PRO A 338 4.17 -23.72 -8.43
N LYS A 339 5.11 -23.47 -9.37
CA LYS A 339 4.81 -23.12 -10.77
C LYS A 339 4.03 -24.19 -11.54
N ILE A 340 3.96 -25.42 -11.03
CA ILE A 340 3.10 -26.46 -11.61
C ILE A 340 1.63 -26.02 -11.67
N LEU A 341 1.20 -25.21 -10.70
CA LEU A 341 -0.16 -24.66 -10.64
C LEU A 341 -0.41 -23.51 -11.61
N ASN A 342 0.61 -23.03 -12.35
CA ASN A 342 0.45 -21.97 -13.36
C ASN A 342 0.25 -22.50 -14.77
N GLN A 343 0.39 -23.80 -14.97
CA GLN A 343 0.27 -24.41 -16.29
C GLN A 343 -1.19 -24.45 -16.74
N GLU A 344 -1.41 -24.30 -18.05
CA GLU A 344 -2.71 -24.55 -18.66
C GLU A 344 -3.10 -26.02 -18.54
N THR A 345 -4.38 -26.27 -18.28
CA THR A 345 -4.95 -27.60 -18.02
C THR A 345 -4.71 -28.56 -19.18
N ASP A 346 -4.84 -28.08 -20.42
CA ASP A 346 -4.57 -28.87 -21.63
C ASP A 346 -3.09 -29.23 -21.80
N SER A 347 -2.19 -28.32 -21.43
CA SER A 347 -0.74 -28.57 -21.48
C SER A 347 -0.32 -29.62 -20.46
N LEU A 348 -0.88 -29.55 -19.24
CA LEU A 348 -0.69 -30.58 -18.22
C LEU A 348 -1.15 -31.95 -18.71
N LYS A 349 -2.37 -32.06 -19.24
CA LYS A 349 -2.93 -33.32 -19.76
C LYS A 349 -2.02 -33.95 -20.82
N ARG A 350 -1.59 -33.19 -21.83
CA ARG A 350 -0.67 -33.70 -22.88
C ARG A 350 0.64 -34.23 -22.29
N LYS A 351 1.19 -33.57 -21.27
CA LYS A 351 2.41 -34.02 -20.59
C LYS A 351 2.19 -35.34 -19.84
N PHE A 352 1.05 -35.50 -19.18
CA PHE A 352 0.67 -36.77 -18.56
C PHE A 352 0.43 -37.88 -19.57
N ASP A 353 -0.22 -37.59 -20.70
CA ASP A 353 -0.44 -38.56 -21.77
C ASP A 353 0.89 -39.06 -22.36
N PHE A 354 1.84 -38.15 -22.59
CA PHE A 354 3.19 -38.51 -23.03
C PHE A 354 3.91 -39.39 -22.00
N LEU A 355 3.86 -39.02 -20.72
CA LEU A 355 4.46 -39.83 -19.65
C LEU A 355 3.82 -41.21 -19.53
N ARG A 356 2.50 -41.30 -19.68
CA ARG A 356 1.79 -42.59 -19.71
C ARG A 356 2.21 -43.44 -20.91
N GLN A 357 2.49 -42.84 -22.06
CA GLN A 357 3.00 -43.56 -23.24
C GLN A 357 4.43 -44.06 -23.05
N GLU A 358 5.32 -43.22 -22.52
CA GLU A 358 6.73 -43.58 -22.27
C GLU A 358 6.87 -44.62 -21.14
N VAL A 359 6.11 -44.47 -20.04
CA VAL A 359 6.17 -45.37 -18.88
C VAL A 359 5.31 -46.62 -19.08
N GLY A 360 4.21 -46.51 -19.84
CA GLY A 360 3.24 -47.58 -20.11
C GLY A 360 3.69 -48.64 -21.12
N SER A 361 4.94 -48.59 -21.59
CA SER A 361 5.52 -49.63 -22.45
C SER A 361 5.91 -50.92 -21.71
N SER A 362 5.78 -50.99 -20.38
CA SER A 362 5.77 -52.27 -19.66
C SER A 362 4.43 -52.44 -18.96
N GLY A 363 3.68 -53.44 -19.42
CA GLY A 363 2.30 -53.67 -19.03
C GLY A 363 2.17 -53.96 -17.54
N ASP A 364 1.61 -53.00 -16.81
CA ASP A 364 0.75 -53.28 -15.66
C ASP A 364 -0.08 -52.04 -15.31
N HIS A 365 -1.29 -52.31 -14.82
CA HIS A 365 -2.34 -51.34 -14.55
C HIS A 365 -1.87 -50.13 -13.71
N PHE A 366 -2.22 -48.94 -14.19
CA PHE A 366 -2.29 -47.65 -13.50
C PHE A 366 -1.52 -47.59 -12.17
N ARG A 367 -0.19 -47.68 -12.25
CA ARG A 367 0.66 -47.52 -11.08
C ARG A 367 0.64 -46.05 -10.65
N PRO A 368 0.48 -45.73 -9.36
CA PRO A 368 0.67 -44.38 -8.85
C PRO A 368 2.06 -43.88 -9.26
N LEU A 369 2.14 -42.67 -9.82
CA LEU A 369 3.40 -42.06 -10.25
C LEU A 369 4.45 -42.17 -9.11
N SER A 370 5.59 -42.76 -9.46
CA SER A 370 6.73 -42.96 -8.57
C SER A 370 7.49 -41.65 -8.37
N LEU A 371 8.42 -41.61 -7.40
CA LEU A 371 9.26 -40.43 -7.17
C LEU A 371 10.12 -40.08 -8.41
N GLU A 372 10.50 -41.08 -9.20
CA GLU A 372 11.25 -40.92 -10.45
C GLU A 372 10.38 -40.31 -11.56
N ASP A 373 9.12 -40.75 -11.68
CA ASP A 373 8.14 -40.16 -12.60
C ASP A 373 7.85 -38.69 -12.22
N LEU A 374 7.85 -38.38 -10.92
CA LEU A 374 7.72 -37.01 -10.42
C LEU A 374 8.95 -36.14 -10.71
N GLN A 375 10.17 -36.70 -10.67
CA GLN A 375 11.38 -36.01 -11.11
C GLN A 375 11.40 -35.81 -12.63
N MET A 376 10.86 -36.77 -13.41
CA MET A 376 10.70 -36.64 -14.85
C MET A 376 9.65 -35.58 -15.22
N LEU A 377 8.50 -35.57 -14.53
CA LEU A 377 7.51 -34.49 -14.59
C LEU A 377 8.14 -33.15 -14.28
N THR A 378 8.92 -33.07 -13.22
CA THR A 378 9.66 -31.85 -12.85
C THR A 378 10.54 -31.39 -13.99
N LYS A 379 11.34 -32.29 -14.59
CA LYS A 379 12.19 -31.97 -15.75
C LYS A 379 11.36 -31.53 -16.96
N LEU A 380 10.24 -32.19 -17.27
CA LEU A 380 9.31 -31.83 -18.35
C LEU A 380 8.56 -30.51 -18.09
N LEU A 381 8.35 -30.15 -16.83
CA LEU A 381 7.78 -28.87 -16.41
C LEU A 381 8.78 -27.73 -16.62
N TYR A 382 10.08 -27.97 -16.42
CA TYR A 382 11.15 -26.99 -16.66
C TYR A 382 11.66 -26.96 -18.12
N SER A 383 11.54 -28.05 -18.89
CA SER A 383 12.12 -28.15 -20.24
C SER A 383 11.31 -27.48 -21.34
N MET A 384 10.04 -27.11 -21.10
CA MET A 384 9.19 -26.46 -22.11
C MET A 384 9.28 -24.92 -22.11
N GLU A 385 10.39 -24.33 -21.66
CA GLU A 385 10.81 -22.99 -22.11
C GLU A 385 11.54 -23.03 -23.47
N PHE A 386 11.79 -24.22 -24.04
CA PHE A 386 12.34 -24.35 -25.38
C PHE A 386 11.59 -25.38 -26.23
N THR A 387 11.48 -25.07 -27.52
CA THR A 387 11.06 -25.95 -28.64
C THR A 387 9.58 -26.29 -28.81
N ILE A 388 8.81 -25.30 -29.29
CA ILE A 388 8.12 -25.50 -30.57
C ILE A 388 9.22 -25.49 -31.63
N TYR A 389 9.77 -26.64 -31.99
CA TYR A 389 10.27 -26.98 -33.33
C TYR A 389 10.94 -28.36 -33.28
N SER A 390 10.33 -29.29 -34.02
CA SER A 390 10.94 -30.47 -34.63
C SER A 390 11.41 -31.60 -33.70
N SER A 391 10.57 -32.64 -33.65
CA SER A 391 10.95 -34.04 -33.91
C SER A 391 12.46 -34.32 -34.03
N CYS A 392 13.06 -34.90 -32.98
CA CYS A 392 14.17 -35.84 -33.12
C CYS A 392 14.26 -36.75 -31.88
N SER A 393 14.40 -38.03 -32.16
CA SER A 393 14.33 -39.20 -31.28
C SER A 393 15.36 -39.21 -30.14
N LEU A 394 14.91 -39.62 -28.95
CA LEU A 394 15.66 -39.82 -27.70
C LEU A 394 16.66 -41.01 -27.71
N HIS A 395 17.16 -41.45 -28.88
CA HIS A 395 17.95 -42.69 -28.98
C HIS A 395 19.48 -42.51 -29.04
N GLU A 396 20.03 -41.28 -28.92
CA GLU A 396 21.47 -41.04 -29.10
C GLU A 396 22.27 -40.59 -27.86
N VAL A 397 21.68 -40.55 -26.66
CA VAL A 397 22.42 -40.10 -25.45
C VAL A 397 23.32 -41.19 -24.83
N SER A 398 23.31 -42.44 -25.33
CA SER A 398 24.10 -43.53 -24.76
C SER A 398 25.48 -43.77 -25.41
N LYS A 399 25.98 -42.87 -26.27
CA LYS A 399 27.29 -43.04 -26.94
C LYS A 399 28.17 -41.79 -26.85
N PHE A 400 28.50 -41.34 -25.65
CA PHE A 400 29.73 -40.55 -25.45
C PHE A 400 30.33 -40.84 -24.08
N GLY A 401 30.94 -42.01 -23.98
CA GLY A 401 31.81 -42.39 -22.87
C GLY A 401 33.01 -43.14 -23.42
N SER A 402 33.99 -42.43 -23.96
CA SER A 402 35.41 -42.84 -24.08
C SER A 402 36.16 -41.97 -25.10
N ALA A 403 37.10 -41.16 -24.63
CA ALA A 403 38.48 -41.05 -25.15
C ALA A 403 39.13 -39.70 -24.77
N SER A 404 40.15 -39.81 -23.93
CA SER A 404 41.22 -38.85 -23.71
C SER A 404 42.02 -38.60 -25.00
N ALA A 405 42.52 -37.38 -25.24
CA ALA A 405 43.96 -37.05 -25.17
C ALA A 405 44.38 -35.79 -25.98
N TYR A 406 45.39 -35.07 -25.46
CA TYR A 406 46.38 -34.15 -26.09
C TYR A 406 45.86 -32.88 -26.82
N SER A 407 46.01 -31.66 -26.27
CA SER A 407 47.21 -30.78 -26.15
C SER A 407 47.45 -29.82 -27.34
N VAL A 408 47.86 -28.59 -26.98
CA VAL A 408 48.62 -27.57 -27.76
C VAL A 408 47.81 -26.41 -28.41
N ALA A 409 47.99 -25.21 -27.85
CA ALA A 409 47.77 -23.89 -28.47
C ALA A 409 49.00 -23.51 -29.35
N PRO A 410 49.16 -22.32 -30.02
CA PRO A 410 48.31 -21.11 -30.08
C PRO A 410 48.29 -20.40 -31.48
N SER A 411 47.80 -19.15 -31.50
CA SER A 411 47.92 -18.09 -32.54
C SER A 411 46.85 -18.13 -33.65
N SER A 412 46.27 -17.03 -34.12
CA SER A 412 46.79 -15.67 -34.31
C SER A 412 45.64 -14.65 -34.54
N ARG A 413 45.86 -13.38 -34.13
CA ARG A 413 45.04 -12.20 -34.49
C ARG A 413 45.15 -11.88 -35.99
N PRO A 414 44.17 -11.17 -36.57
CA PRO A 414 44.42 -9.78 -37.00
C PRO A 414 43.24 -8.82 -36.72
N ARG A 415 43.49 -7.64 -36.11
CA ARG A 415 43.61 -6.29 -36.73
C ARG A 415 42.35 -5.70 -37.40
N LEU A 416 41.75 -4.75 -36.68
CA LEU A 416 41.46 -3.35 -37.07
C LEU A 416 41.13 -3.06 -38.55
N VAL A 417 39.89 -2.58 -38.78
CA VAL A 417 39.61 -1.50 -39.74
C VAL A 417 38.62 -0.51 -39.10
N ARG A 418 39.03 0.76 -39.00
CA ARG A 418 38.19 1.96 -38.84
C ARG A 418 37.80 2.44 -40.24
N SER A 419 36.59 2.97 -40.41
CA SER A 419 36.31 4.29 -41.05
C SER A 419 34.79 4.54 -41.09
N THR A 420 34.29 5.51 -40.32
CA THR A 420 33.77 6.83 -40.76
C THR A 420 32.40 6.82 -41.44
N SER A 421 31.40 7.34 -40.72
CA SER A 421 30.67 8.56 -41.08
C SER A 421 29.94 9.07 -39.84
#